data_AF-A0A940B965-F1
#
_entry.id   AF-A0A940B965-F1
#
_cell.length_a   1.000
_cell.length_b   1.000
_cell.length_c   1.000
_cell.angle_alpha   90.00
_cell.angle_beta   90.00
_cell.angle_gamma   90.00
#
_symmetry.space_group_name_H-M   'P 1'
#
loop_
_entity.id
_entity.type
_entity.pdbx_description
1 polymer ?
#
loop_
_entity_poly.entity_id
_entity_poly.type
_entity_poly.pdbx_seq_one_letter_code
_entity_poly.pdbx_strand_id
1 'polypeptide(L)'
;RVFRHYPIEGYPTNVKLIVSDEGYGKNEYIETSRRLVVITAPGPGSGKMATCLSQLYHENKRGIKAGYAKFETFPIWNLPLKHPVNVAYEAATADLNDVNMIDPFHLEAYGKMAVNYNRDVEVFPVLNAIFQRIYGESPYKSPTDMGVNMIASCITDDEAVSQAAKDEIIRRYYNTCCQVRKGNAEPDQIAKLELIMEQAHIMPSDRAVTVAAIKRAEETNGPAAAIELADGTIICGRTSELLGATSAMILNALKHLAGIPDNVDLISPIIIEPICKLKTENLGNTNPRLHSDEVLIALSICALTDLNARKAKEQLRNLAGCEAHTSVILSQVDMGVLRKLGVNLTCEPVYQTKKLYHAN
;
A
#
# COMPACT_ATOMS: atom_id res chain seq x y z
N ARG A 1 -3.86 33.48 4.54
CA ARG A 1 -2.62 34.26 4.45
C ARG A 1 -1.57 33.37 3.79
N VAL A 2 -0.69 33.92 2.95
CA VAL A 2 0.41 33.19 2.29
C VAL A 2 1.70 33.90 2.68
N PHE A 3 2.72 33.13 3.03
CA PHE A 3 4.01 33.63 3.49
C PHE A 3 5.11 33.10 2.57
N ARG A 4 6.12 33.92 2.31
CA ARG A 4 7.20 33.60 1.37
C ARG A 4 8.44 33.11 2.11
N HIS A 5 8.95 31.98 1.66
CA HIS A 5 10.23 31.42 2.09
C HIS A 5 11.17 31.39 0.89
N TYR A 6 12.47 31.55 1.15
CA TYR A 6 13.50 31.72 0.14
C TYR A 6 14.53 30.59 0.21
N PRO A 7 15.16 30.23 -0.92
CA PRO A 7 16.33 29.35 -0.91
C PRO A 7 17.45 29.93 -0.03
N ILE A 8 18.06 29.08 0.78
CA ILE A 8 19.17 29.45 1.66
C ILE A 8 20.44 28.79 1.10
N GLU A 9 21.45 29.59 0.79
CA GLU A 9 22.73 29.11 0.29
C GLU A 9 23.41 28.18 1.32
N GLY A 10 23.96 27.07 0.84
CA GLY A 10 24.65 26.09 1.70
C GLY A 10 23.73 25.30 2.65
N TYR A 11 22.41 25.27 2.42
CA TYR A 11 21.51 24.39 3.17
C TYR A 11 21.73 22.91 2.78
N PRO A 12 21.78 21.96 3.74
CA PRO A 12 21.62 22.13 5.19
C PRO A 12 22.94 22.30 5.96
N THR A 13 24.10 22.29 5.31
CA THR A 13 25.41 22.13 5.98
C THR A 13 26.00 23.41 6.59
N ASN A 14 25.71 24.59 6.03
CA ASN A 14 26.23 25.87 6.53
C ASN A 14 25.37 26.43 7.69
N VAL A 15 25.36 25.73 8.83
CA VAL A 15 24.54 26.07 10.01
C VAL A 15 24.72 27.52 10.47
N LYS A 16 25.92 28.09 10.33
CA LYS A 16 26.19 29.49 10.71
C LYS A 16 25.39 30.49 9.87
N LEU A 17 25.34 30.28 8.56
CA LEU A 17 24.57 31.12 7.63
C LEU A 17 23.08 30.83 7.76
N ILE A 18 22.69 29.55 7.86
CA ILE A 18 21.29 29.14 7.96
C ILE A 18 20.61 29.79 9.17
N VAL A 19 21.24 29.70 10.35
CA VAL A 19 20.72 30.32 11.58
C VAL A 19 21.30 31.74 11.73
N SER A 20 20.89 32.62 10.82
CA SER A 20 21.25 34.04 10.80
C SER A 20 20.15 34.88 10.13
N ASP A 21 20.30 36.20 10.18
CA ASP A 21 19.40 37.12 9.47
C ASP A 21 19.44 36.92 7.93
N GLU A 22 20.58 36.48 7.40
CA GLU A 22 20.79 36.20 5.97
C GLU A 22 20.32 34.78 5.54
N GLY A 23 20.00 33.92 6.52
CA GLY A 23 19.42 32.60 6.32
C GLY A 23 17.93 32.60 6.62
N TYR A 24 17.51 31.99 7.74
CA TYR A 24 16.12 31.97 8.18
C TYR A 24 15.52 33.36 8.35
N GLY A 25 16.31 34.40 8.68
CA GLY A 25 15.80 35.76 8.82
C GLY A 25 15.22 36.38 7.54
N LYS A 26 15.56 35.84 6.36
CA LYS A 26 14.97 36.26 5.08
C LYS A 26 13.53 35.78 4.90
N ASN A 27 13.15 34.69 5.55
CA ASN A 27 11.82 34.12 5.40
C ASN A 27 10.78 34.99 6.11
N GLU A 28 9.56 35.04 5.55
CA GLU A 28 8.46 35.74 6.19
C GLU A 28 7.98 34.94 7.42
N TYR A 29 7.94 35.60 8.59
CA TYR A 29 7.41 34.97 9.80
C TYR A 29 5.92 34.65 9.65
N ILE A 30 5.57 33.38 9.83
CA ILE A 30 4.20 32.91 9.80
C ILE A 30 3.58 33.19 11.17
N GLU A 31 2.67 34.15 11.24
CA GLU A 31 1.88 34.39 12.44
C GLU A 31 0.88 33.25 12.65
N THR A 32 1.03 32.54 13.75
CA THR A 32 0.16 31.42 14.14
C THR A 32 -0.67 31.81 15.36
N SER A 33 -1.92 31.35 15.42
CA SER A 33 -2.85 31.66 16.52
C SER A 33 -2.99 30.54 17.54
N ARG A 34 -2.55 29.33 17.19
CA ARG A 34 -2.61 28.13 18.03
C ARG A 34 -1.20 27.70 18.42
N ARG A 35 -1.06 27.16 19.63
CA ARG A 35 0.23 26.69 20.18
C ARG A 35 0.75 25.41 19.53
N LEU A 36 -0.14 24.61 18.93
CA LEU A 36 0.22 23.42 18.15
C LEU A 36 -0.09 23.68 16.69
N VAL A 37 0.95 23.64 15.86
CA VAL A 37 0.88 23.91 14.43
C VAL A 37 1.30 22.64 13.69
N VAL A 38 0.38 22.08 12.92
CA VAL A 38 0.65 20.90 12.09
C VAL A 38 1.12 21.37 10.72
N ILE A 39 2.35 21.00 10.36
CA ILE A 39 2.94 21.34 9.07
C ILE A 39 2.85 20.12 8.14
N THR A 40 2.16 20.28 7.03
CA THR A 40 1.92 19.23 6.03
C THR A 40 2.23 19.74 4.62
N ALA A 41 2.37 18.85 3.65
CA ALA A 41 2.64 19.17 2.25
C ALA A 41 2.12 18.09 1.29
N PRO A 42 1.97 18.39 -0.01
CA PRO A 42 1.55 17.40 -1.02
C PRO A 42 2.49 16.20 -1.18
N GLY A 43 3.79 16.36 -0.86
CA GLY A 43 4.76 15.27 -1.00
C GLY A 43 6.13 15.54 -0.36
N PRO A 44 7.14 14.69 -0.66
CA PRO A 44 8.55 14.94 -0.32
C PRO A 44 9.09 16.22 -0.97
N GLY A 45 10.21 16.74 -0.46
CA GLY A 45 10.90 17.90 -1.07
C GLY A 45 10.22 19.26 -0.92
N SER A 46 9.02 19.35 -0.35
CA SER A 46 8.27 20.63 -0.23
C SER A 46 8.75 21.58 0.89
N GLY A 47 9.92 21.37 1.48
CA GLY A 47 10.47 22.28 2.49
C GLY A 47 9.79 22.27 3.86
N LYS A 48 9.04 21.20 4.22
CA LYS A 48 8.34 21.07 5.52
C LYS A 48 9.28 21.35 6.71
N MET A 49 10.38 20.60 6.79
CA MET A 49 11.36 20.72 7.87
C MET A 49 12.00 22.12 7.92
N ALA A 50 12.42 22.64 6.77
CA ALA A 50 13.01 23.99 6.68
C ALA A 50 12.02 25.07 7.16
N THR A 51 10.73 24.92 6.86
CA THR A 51 9.67 25.82 7.33
C THR A 51 9.53 25.75 8.85
N CYS A 52 9.51 24.55 9.44
CA CYS A 52 9.46 24.39 10.89
C CYS A 52 10.66 25.08 11.56
N LEU A 53 11.88 24.80 11.10
CA LEU A 53 13.11 25.34 11.70
C LEU A 53 13.21 26.86 11.54
N SER A 54 12.76 27.40 10.40
CA SER A 54 12.65 28.84 10.18
C SER A 54 11.67 29.49 11.17
N GLN A 55 10.53 28.84 11.43
CA GLN A 55 9.57 29.31 12.43
C GLN A 55 10.16 29.29 13.83
N LEU A 56 10.87 28.23 14.21
CA LEU A 56 11.58 28.17 15.49
C LEU A 56 12.57 29.32 15.68
N TYR A 57 13.35 29.62 14.64
CA TYR A 57 14.27 30.76 14.65
C TYR A 57 13.55 32.08 14.91
N HIS A 58 12.45 32.34 14.19
CA HIS A 58 11.67 33.57 14.33
C HIS A 58 10.94 33.69 15.67
N GLU A 59 10.44 32.59 16.23
CA GLU A 59 9.80 32.58 17.56
C GLU A 59 10.83 32.84 18.65
N ASN A 60 12.01 32.20 18.58
CA ASN A 60 13.07 32.43 19.55
C ASN A 60 13.60 33.88 19.50
N LYS A 61 13.72 34.50 18.32
CA LYS A 61 14.07 35.93 18.16
C LYS A 61 13.03 36.86 18.81
N ARG A 62 11.77 36.40 18.95
CA ARG A 62 10.67 37.11 19.60
C ARG A 62 10.50 36.74 21.08
N GLY A 63 11.41 35.97 21.65
CA GLY A 63 11.35 35.51 23.05
C GLY A 63 10.33 34.40 23.31
N ILE A 64 9.76 33.80 22.26
CA ILE A 64 8.81 32.68 22.37
C ILE A 64 9.60 31.37 22.29
N LYS A 65 9.44 30.50 23.28
CA LYS A 65 10.07 29.17 23.29
C LYS A 65 9.17 28.16 22.58
N ALA A 66 9.53 27.89 21.33
CA ALA A 66 8.87 26.95 20.44
C ALA A 66 9.57 25.58 20.45
N GLY A 67 8.88 24.53 20.01
CA GLY A 67 9.44 23.19 19.85
C GLY A 67 9.19 22.63 18.45
N TYR A 68 10.03 21.67 18.04
CA TYR A 68 9.85 20.93 16.79
C TYR A 68 9.74 19.44 17.11
N ALA A 69 8.71 18.78 16.61
CA ALA A 69 8.59 17.34 16.68
C ALA A 69 8.22 16.77 15.31
N LYS A 70 8.56 15.50 15.09
CA LYS A 70 8.25 14.78 13.86
C LYS A 70 7.24 13.68 14.13
N PHE A 71 6.15 13.68 13.37
CA PHE A 71 5.16 12.62 13.41
C PHE A 71 5.29 11.75 12.16
N GLU A 72 5.73 10.50 12.35
CA GLU A 72 5.77 9.47 11.32
C GLU A 72 5.22 8.17 11.89
N THR A 73 4.45 7.45 11.07
CA THR A 73 3.82 6.18 11.44
C THR A 73 4.83 5.04 11.39
N PHE A 74 5.69 5.02 10.38
CA PHE A 74 6.70 3.99 10.14
C PHE A 74 8.09 4.60 9.86
N PRO A 75 9.18 3.91 10.23
CA PRO A 75 9.19 2.70 11.03
C PRO A 75 8.72 2.95 12.48
N ILE A 76 8.29 1.90 13.18
CA ILE A 76 7.87 1.98 14.58
C ILE A 76 9.10 1.77 15.45
N TRP A 77 9.53 2.85 16.10
CA TRP A 77 10.84 2.94 16.76
C TRP A 77 11.06 1.92 17.88
N ASN A 78 10.00 1.56 18.60
CA ASN A 78 10.04 0.63 19.73
C ASN A 78 9.58 -0.80 19.38
N LEU A 79 9.45 -1.12 18.10
CA LEU A 79 9.44 -2.51 17.62
C LEU A 79 10.83 -2.91 17.15
N PRO A 80 11.21 -4.20 17.24
CA PRO A 80 12.46 -4.69 16.69
C PRO A 80 12.65 -4.32 15.21
N LEU A 81 13.90 -4.14 14.77
CA LEU A 81 14.21 -3.87 13.36
C LEU A 81 13.63 -4.94 12.43
N LYS A 82 13.73 -6.21 12.85
CA LYS A 82 13.22 -7.38 12.11
C LYS A 82 11.75 -7.71 12.41
N HIS A 83 11.04 -6.86 13.13
CA HIS A 83 9.62 -7.07 13.38
C HIS A 83 8.85 -7.01 12.04
N PRO A 84 7.94 -7.94 11.73
CA PRO A 84 7.26 -7.99 10.42
C PRO A 84 6.64 -6.66 10.00
N VAL A 85 6.08 -5.89 10.94
CA VAL A 85 5.53 -4.54 10.67
C VAL A 85 6.59 -3.56 10.12
N ASN A 86 7.80 -3.53 10.69
CA ASN A 86 8.88 -2.68 10.19
C ASN A 86 9.41 -3.20 8.84
N VAL A 87 9.50 -4.51 8.69
CA VAL A 87 9.94 -5.16 7.44
C VAL A 87 8.92 -4.92 6.30
N ALA A 88 7.63 -4.91 6.60
CA ALA A 88 6.59 -4.57 5.62
C ALA A 88 6.68 -3.12 5.15
N TYR A 89 7.08 -2.20 6.03
CA TYR A 89 7.39 -0.82 5.63
C TYR A 89 8.56 -0.78 4.65
N GLU A 90 9.65 -1.52 4.92
CA GLU A 90 10.79 -1.62 4.01
C GLU A 90 10.41 -2.21 2.65
N ALA A 91 9.52 -3.22 2.63
CA ALA A 91 8.97 -3.77 1.40
C ALA A 91 8.11 -2.75 0.64
N ALA A 92 7.35 -1.91 1.34
CA ALA A 92 6.54 -0.85 0.75
C ALA A 92 7.37 0.31 0.18
N THR A 93 8.61 0.46 0.64
CA THR A 93 9.58 1.46 0.18
C THR A 93 10.74 0.82 -0.58
N ALA A 94 10.54 -0.35 -1.20
CA ALA A 94 11.60 -1.04 -1.93
C ALA A 94 12.16 -0.19 -3.08
N ASP A 95 11.33 0.65 -3.68
CA ASP A 95 11.65 1.64 -4.71
C ASP A 95 12.36 2.89 -4.17
N LEU A 96 12.30 3.13 -2.86
CA LEU A 96 12.96 4.24 -2.18
C LEU A 96 14.28 3.77 -1.55
N ASN A 97 15.22 4.69 -1.44
CA ASN A 97 16.49 4.50 -0.72
C ASN A 97 16.32 4.61 0.81
N ASP A 98 15.11 4.42 1.32
CA ASP A 98 14.82 4.44 2.75
C ASP A 98 15.08 3.03 3.29
N VAL A 99 16.04 2.93 4.21
CA VAL A 99 16.49 1.67 4.80
C VAL A 99 16.34 1.79 6.32
N ASN A 100 15.60 0.85 6.90
CA ASN A 100 15.45 0.78 8.35
C ASN A 100 16.78 0.40 8.99
N MET A 101 17.12 1.03 10.10
CA MET A 101 18.33 0.76 10.85
C MET A 101 18.17 1.06 12.34
N ILE A 102 19.10 0.58 13.15
CA ILE A 102 19.17 0.96 14.56
C ILE A 102 19.64 2.42 14.66
N ASP A 103 18.96 3.23 15.47
CA ASP A 103 19.37 4.59 15.80
C ASP A 103 20.63 4.55 16.69
N PRO A 104 21.82 4.87 16.15
CA PRO A 104 23.05 4.80 16.92
C PRO A 104 23.10 5.86 18.03
N PHE A 105 22.47 7.03 17.80
CA PHE A 105 22.46 8.13 18.77
C PHE A 105 21.61 7.78 19.99
N HIS A 106 20.46 7.12 19.78
CA HIS A 106 19.62 6.67 20.89
C HIS A 106 20.30 5.57 21.70
N LEU A 107 20.97 4.63 21.01
CA LEU A 107 21.73 3.57 21.65
C LEU A 107 22.89 4.12 22.49
N GLU A 108 23.65 5.09 21.97
CA GLU A 108 24.75 5.73 22.70
C GLU A 108 24.24 6.54 23.91
N ALA A 109 23.18 7.33 23.73
CA ALA A 109 22.68 8.23 24.77
C ALA A 109 21.95 7.50 25.92
N TYR A 110 21.29 6.38 25.63
CA TYR A 110 20.38 5.71 26.58
C TYR A 110 20.65 4.22 26.78
N GLY A 111 21.54 3.60 26.00
CA GLY A 111 21.76 2.15 26.04
C GLY A 111 20.57 1.33 25.56
N LYS A 112 19.62 1.94 24.83
CA LYS A 112 18.38 1.32 24.37
C LYS A 112 18.36 1.26 22.85
N MET A 113 17.99 0.10 22.31
CA MET A 113 17.77 -0.04 20.87
C MET A 113 16.47 0.66 20.47
N ALA A 114 16.54 1.45 19.40
CA ALA A 114 15.39 2.04 18.73
C ALA A 114 15.59 1.93 17.21
N VAL A 115 14.50 1.81 16.47
CA VAL A 115 14.53 1.74 15.00
C VAL A 115 14.27 3.12 14.42
N ASN A 116 15.09 3.50 13.45
CA ASN A 116 14.91 4.68 12.61
C ASN A 116 15.27 4.31 11.17
N TYR A 117 15.46 5.29 10.29
CA TYR A 117 15.88 5.06 8.91
C TYR A 117 17.02 5.98 8.52
N ASN A 118 17.82 5.55 7.53
CA ASN A 118 19.07 6.18 7.13
C ASN A 118 19.00 7.70 6.95
N ARG A 119 18.00 8.24 6.24
CA ARG A 119 17.92 9.69 5.96
C ARG A 119 17.83 10.53 7.24
N ASP A 120 17.08 10.08 8.23
CA ASP A 120 16.91 10.80 9.50
C ASP A 120 18.15 10.67 10.39
N VAL A 121 18.76 9.47 10.42
CA VAL A 121 20.03 9.24 11.12
C VAL A 121 21.14 10.11 10.53
N GLU A 122 21.26 10.18 9.20
CA GLU A 122 22.28 10.95 8.50
C GLU A 122 22.13 12.46 8.71
N VAL A 123 20.89 12.98 8.76
CA VAL A 123 20.65 14.43 8.91
C VAL A 123 20.68 14.90 10.36
N PHE A 124 20.52 14.00 11.34
CA PHE A 124 20.41 14.35 12.75
C PHE A 124 21.54 15.23 13.29
N PRO A 125 22.84 14.99 13.01
CA PRO A 125 23.93 15.85 13.49
C PRO A 125 23.77 17.32 13.05
N VAL A 126 23.25 17.55 11.84
CA VAL A 126 23.00 18.89 11.32
C VAL A 126 21.82 19.54 12.05
N LEU A 127 20.74 18.79 12.29
CA LEU A 127 19.58 19.28 13.06
C LEU A 127 19.97 19.61 14.50
N ASN A 128 20.77 18.76 15.14
CA ASN A 128 21.31 18.98 16.47
C ASN A 128 22.09 20.30 16.55
N ALA A 129 22.96 20.57 15.57
CA ALA A 129 23.71 21.83 15.50
C ALA A 129 22.79 23.06 15.27
N ILE A 130 21.73 22.92 14.48
CA ILE A 130 20.72 23.97 14.29
C ILE A 130 19.99 24.26 15.61
N PHE A 131 19.55 23.23 16.35
CA PHE A 131 18.90 23.42 17.64
C PHE A 131 19.81 24.10 18.67
N GLN A 132 21.07 23.64 18.78
CA GLN A 132 22.07 24.28 19.64
C GLN A 132 22.27 25.76 19.28
N ARG A 133 22.26 26.11 18.00
CA ARG A 133 22.44 27.50 17.57
C ARG A 133 21.21 28.37 17.80
N ILE A 134 20.00 27.82 17.70
CA ILE A 134 18.76 28.56 17.98
C ILE A 134 18.56 28.70 19.50
N TYR A 135 18.71 27.62 20.27
CA TYR A 135 18.29 27.57 21.67
C TYR A 135 19.43 27.59 22.70
N GLY A 136 20.68 27.40 22.27
CA GLY A 136 21.86 27.24 23.13
C GLY A 136 22.15 25.77 23.47
N GLU A 137 21.13 24.92 23.47
CA GLU A 137 21.22 23.48 23.67
C GLU A 137 20.26 22.75 22.72
N SER A 138 20.51 21.46 22.48
CA SER A 138 19.57 20.63 21.73
C SER A 138 18.62 19.92 22.70
N PRO A 139 17.29 19.99 22.47
CA PRO A 139 16.32 19.24 23.27
C PRO A 139 16.33 17.73 22.97
N TYR A 140 17.01 17.30 21.90
CA TYR A 140 17.01 15.90 21.42
C TYR A 140 18.41 15.33 21.43
N LYS A 141 18.55 14.08 21.90
CA LYS A 141 19.81 13.32 21.83
C LYS A 141 19.85 12.36 20.66
N SER A 142 18.70 12.06 20.04
CA SER A 142 18.60 11.20 18.87
C SER A 142 17.41 11.58 17.97
N PRO A 143 17.35 11.12 16.70
CA PRO A 143 16.16 11.28 15.87
C PRO A 143 14.94 10.53 16.43
N THR A 144 15.15 9.46 17.21
CA THR A 144 14.05 8.82 17.96
C THR A 144 13.41 9.78 18.97
N ASP A 145 14.19 10.58 19.69
CA ASP A 145 13.64 11.59 20.64
C ASP A 145 12.84 12.69 19.94
N MET A 146 13.14 12.96 18.65
CA MET A 146 12.41 13.93 17.83
C MET A 146 11.03 13.40 17.40
N GLY A 147 10.87 12.07 17.41
CA GLY A 147 9.64 11.39 17.07
C GLY A 147 8.59 11.48 18.18
N VAL A 148 7.31 11.47 17.81
CA VAL A 148 6.19 11.42 18.77
C VAL A 148 5.27 10.21 18.53
N ASN A 149 5.78 9.18 17.84
CA ASN A 149 5.04 7.97 17.51
C ASN A 149 4.80 7.08 18.74
N MET A 150 3.54 6.69 18.97
CA MET A 150 3.10 5.85 20.08
C MET A 150 2.48 4.52 19.62
N ILE A 151 2.58 4.17 18.33
CA ILE A 151 1.79 3.08 17.72
C ILE A 151 2.06 1.71 18.37
N ALA A 152 3.30 1.37 18.71
CA ALA A 152 3.56 0.05 19.31
C ALA A 152 2.78 -0.16 20.62
N SER A 153 2.58 0.89 21.41
CA SER A 153 1.81 0.83 22.66
C SER A 153 0.32 0.60 22.44
N CYS A 154 -0.15 0.74 21.19
CA CYS A 154 -1.53 0.52 20.79
C CYS A 154 -1.74 -0.84 20.10
N ILE A 155 -0.69 -1.64 19.91
CA ILE A 155 -0.82 -3.00 19.37
C ILE A 155 -1.38 -3.89 20.47
N THR A 156 -2.59 -4.41 20.25
CA THR A 156 -3.29 -5.30 21.18
C THR A 156 -3.05 -6.78 20.90
N ASP A 157 -2.65 -7.10 19.67
CA ASP A 157 -2.38 -8.45 19.19
C ASP A 157 -1.20 -8.41 18.22
N ASP A 158 -0.03 -8.83 18.71
CA ASP A 158 1.23 -8.82 17.97
C ASP A 158 1.27 -9.87 16.85
N GLU A 159 0.62 -11.02 17.07
CA GLU A 159 0.56 -12.10 16.10
C GLU A 159 -0.30 -11.69 14.91
N ALA A 160 -1.46 -11.08 15.16
CA ALA A 160 -2.35 -10.59 14.11
C ALA A 160 -1.68 -9.52 13.23
N VAL A 161 -1.02 -8.52 13.82
CA VAL A 161 -0.32 -7.49 13.03
C VAL A 161 0.92 -8.06 12.32
N SER A 162 1.58 -9.04 12.93
CA SER A 162 2.72 -9.72 12.31
C SER A 162 2.30 -10.54 11.09
N GLN A 163 1.18 -11.26 11.16
CA GLN A 163 0.63 -12.01 10.04
C GLN A 163 0.20 -11.06 8.91
N ALA A 164 -0.57 -10.01 9.24
CA ALA A 164 -1.00 -9.03 8.26
C ALA A 164 0.18 -8.32 7.56
N ALA A 165 1.27 -8.06 8.29
CA ALA A 165 2.48 -7.48 7.72
C ALA A 165 3.22 -8.46 6.78
N LYS A 166 3.29 -9.74 7.12
CA LYS A 166 3.84 -10.78 6.22
C LYS A 166 3.05 -10.89 4.92
N ASP A 167 1.71 -10.89 5.02
CA ASP A 167 0.84 -10.90 3.85
C ASP A 167 1.05 -9.65 2.98
N GLU A 168 1.25 -8.48 3.60
CA GLU A 168 1.58 -7.26 2.88
C GLU A 168 2.90 -7.36 2.12
N ILE A 169 3.95 -7.96 2.69
CA ILE A 169 5.22 -8.18 1.99
C ILE A 169 5.00 -9.04 0.74
N ILE A 170 4.23 -10.13 0.83
CA ILE A 170 3.91 -10.99 -0.31
C ILE A 170 3.11 -10.21 -1.37
N ARG A 171 2.17 -9.34 -0.94
CA ARG A 171 1.43 -8.45 -1.87
C ARG A 171 2.35 -7.48 -2.60
N ARG A 172 3.34 -6.90 -1.90
CA ARG A 172 4.35 -6.01 -2.51
C ARG A 172 5.18 -6.75 -3.54
N TYR A 173 5.65 -7.96 -3.22
CA TYR A 173 6.36 -8.83 -4.15
C TYR A 173 5.58 -9.05 -5.46
N TYR A 174 4.34 -9.55 -5.37
CA TYR A 174 3.53 -9.81 -6.57
C TYR A 174 3.20 -8.55 -7.38
N ASN A 175 2.93 -7.43 -6.69
CA ASN A 175 2.69 -6.16 -7.36
C ASN A 175 3.92 -5.73 -8.15
N THR A 176 5.11 -5.74 -7.53
CA THR A 176 6.38 -5.37 -8.18
C THR A 176 6.69 -6.31 -9.34
N CYS A 177 6.51 -7.62 -9.21
CA CYS A 177 6.65 -8.59 -10.30
C CYS A 177 5.76 -8.20 -11.51
N CYS A 178 4.50 -7.81 -11.24
CA CYS A 178 3.60 -7.33 -12.28
C CYS A 178 4.02 -5.98 -12.87
N GLN A 179 4.57 -5.06 -12.09
CA GLN A 179 5.05 -3.76 -12.59
C GLN A 179 6.29 -3.92 -13.47
N VAL A 180 7.25 -4.77 -13.08
CA VAL A 180 8.41 -5.10 -13.91
C VAL A 180 7.95 -5.73 -15.22
N ARG A 181 6.99 -6.66 -15.18
CA ARG A 181 6.41 -7.27 -16.39
C ARG A 181 5.73 -6.26 -17.32
N LYS A 182 5.19 -5.17 -16.76
CA LYS A 182 4.57 -4.03 -17.47
C LYS A 182 5.58 -2.98 -17.94
N GLY A 183 6.85 -3.05 -17.50
CA GLY A 183 7.88 -2.05 -17.79
C GLY A 183 7.78 -0.79 -16.93
N ASN A 184 7.12 -0.85 -15.77
CA ASN A 184 6.92 0.27 -14.85
C ASN A 184 7.85 0.24 -13.62
N ALA A 185 8.66 -0.81 -13.47
CA ALA A 185 9.58 -1.01 -12.36
C ALA A 185 10.82 -1.77 -12.84
N GLU A 186 11.90 -1.69 -12.06
CA GLU A 186 13.17 -2.34 -12.37
C GLU A 186 13.29 -3.72 -11.70
N PRO A 187 13.95 -4.70 -12.33
CA PRO A 187 14.18 -6.02 -11.75
C PRO A 187 14.87 -6.01 -10.38
N ASP A 188 15.74 -5.03 -10.12
CA ASP A 188 16.43 -4.86 -8.83
C ASP A 188 15.46 -4.69 -7.64
N GLN A 189 14.27 -4.14 -7.89
CA GLN A 189 13.23 -4.01 -6.86
C GLN A 189 12.66 -5.37 -6.44
N ILE A 190 12.58 -6.34 -7.38
CA ILE A 190 12.15 -7.71 -7.07
C ILE A 190 13.23 -8.37 -6.21
N ALA A 191 14.50 -8.28 -6.59
CA ALA A 191 15.60 -8.87 -5.82
C ALA A 191 15.65 -8.36 -4.37
N LYS A 192 15.38 -7.06 -4.16
CA LYS A 192 15.26 -6.48 -2.81
C LYS A 192 14.09 -7.09 -2.02
N LEU A 193 12.93 -7.27 -2.65
CA LEU A 193 11.76 -7.89 -2.02
C LEU A 193 11.97 -9.37 -1.71
N GLU A 194 12.67 -10.11 -2.58
CA GLU A 194 13.04 -11.52 -2.35
C GLU A 194 13.95 -11.65 -1.12
N LEU A 195 14.95 -10.77 -0.99
CA LEU A 195 15.81 -10.72 0.19
C LEU A 195 15.00 -10.40 1.46
N ILE A 196 14.07 -9.46 1.40
CA ILE A 196 13.18 -9.11 2.51
C ILE A 196 12.33 -10.32 2.93
N MET A 197 11.78 -11.05 1.95
CA MET A 197 11.00 -12.27 2.21
C MET A 197 11.84 -13.38 2.85
N GLU A 198 13.07 -13.61 2.37
CA GLU A 198 14.00 -14.56 2.98
C GLU A 198 14.31 -14.19 4.44
N GLN A 199 14.57 -12.92 4.72
CA GLN A 199 14.85 -12.43 6.08
C GLN A 199 13.64 -12.55 7.01
N ALA A 200 12.43 -12.44 6.47
CA ALA A 200 11.18 -12.63 7.20
C ALA A 200 10.76 -14.11 7.29
N HIS A 201 11.51 -15.02 6.67
CA HIS A 201 11.19 -16.46 6.56
C HIS A 201 9.81 -16.72 5.97
N ILE A 202 9.46 -15.99 4.92
CA ILE A 202 8.20 -16.16 4.20
C ILE A 202 8.42 -16.44 2.72
N MET A 203 7.48 -17.12 2.09
CA MET A 203 7.48 -17.44 0.67
C MET A 203 6.13 -17.09 0.03
N PRO A 204 6.07 -16.94 -1.31
CA PRO A 204 4.80 -16.65 -1.99
C PRO A 204 3.70 -17.70 -1.75
N SER A 205 4.10 -18.94 -1.44
CA SER A 205 3.21 -20.06 -1.11
C SER A 205 2.53 -19.96 0.26
N ASP A 206 3.03 -19.09 1.16
CA ASP A 206 2.40 -18.91 2.48
C ASP A 206 1.05 -18.22 2.36
N ARG A 207 0.81 -17.52 1.25
CA ARG A 207 -0.49 -16.99 0.86
C ARG A 207 -1.32 -18.08 0.18
N ALA A 208 -2.30 -18.63 0.89
CA ALA A 208 -3.06 -19.81 0.45
C ALA A 208 -3.77 -19.64 -0.92
N VAL A 209 -4.31 -18.44 -1.20
CA VAL A 209 -4.96 -18.14 -2.49
C VAL A 209 -4.01 -18.21 -3.68
N THR A 210 -2.72 -17.94 -3.49
CA THR A 210 -1.70 -18.10 -4.53
C THR A 210 -1.62 -19.56 -4.97
N VAL A 211 -1.45 -20.47 -4.01
CA VAL A 211 -1.35 -21.91 -4.27
C VAL A 211 -2.62 -22.43 -4.93
N ALA A 212 -3.79 -22.03 -4.43
CA ALA A 212 -5.07 -22.46 -4.97
C ALA A 212 -5.31 -21.99 -6.41
N ALA A 213 -4.97 -20.74 -6.74
CA ALA A 213 -5.11 -20.20 -8.08
C ALA A 213 -4.16 -20.87 -9.08
N ILE A 214 -2.89 -21.08 -8.72
CA ILE A 214 -1.89 -21.73 -9.58
C ILE A 214 -2.30 -23.19 -9.84
N LYS A 215 -2.60 -23.95 -8.79
CA LYS A 215 -3.05 -25.35 -8.92
C LYS A 215 -4.29 -25.44 -9.83
N ARG A 216 -5.25 -24.53 -9.66
CA ARG A 216 -6.46 -24.52 -10.51
C ARG A 216 -6.15 -24.18 -11.96
N ALA A 217 -5.17 -23.31 -12.22
CA ALA A 217 -4.73 -22.98 -13.56
C ALA A 217 -4.08 -24.18 -14.26
N GLU A 218 -3.27 -24.95 -13.53
CA GLU A 218 -2.66 -26.20 -14.01
C GLU A 218 -3.71 -27.27 -14.32
N GLU A 219 -4.63 -27.52 -13.40
CA GLU A 219 -5.72 -28.51 -13.58
C GLU A 219 -6.61 -28.22 -14.79
N THR A 220 -6.81 -26.94 -15.12
CA THR A 220 -7.72 -26.51 -16.18
C THR A 220 -7.00 -26.09 -17.47
N ASN A 221 -5.67 -26.09 -17.45
CA ASN A 221 -4.82 -25.59 -18.53
C ASN A 221 -5.26 -24.21 -19.07
N GLY A 222 -5.61 -23.30 -18.15
CA GLY A 222 -6.14 -21.98 -18.49
C GLY A 222 -6.12 -21.02 -17.29
N PRO A 223 -6.40 -19.72 -17.51
CA PRO A 223 -6.41 -18.75 -16.43
C PRO A 223 -7.38 -19.15 -15.32
N ALA A 224 -6.94 -19.02 -14.08
CA ALA A 224 -7.71 -19.27 -12.88
C ALA A 224 -7.54 -18.14 -11.85
N ALA A 225 -8.47 -18.10 -10.90
CA ALA A 225 -8.51 -17.14 -9.81
C ALA A 225 -8.93 -17.87 -8.52
N ALA A 226 -8.47 -17.39 -7.38
CA ALA A 226 -8.90 -17.86 -6.07
C ALA A 226 -9.13 -16.68 -5.12
N ILE A 227 -10.10 -16.83 -4.21
CA ILE A 227 -10.42 -15.88 -3.15
C ILE A 227 -10.56 -16.64 -1.83
N GLU A 228 -10.00 -16.10 -0.76
CA GLU A 228 -10.17 -16.55 0.61
C GLU A 228 -11.18 -15.62 1.29
N LEU A 229 -12.26 -16.22 1.76
CA LEU A 229 -13.35 -15.52 2.43
C LEU A 229 -13.02 -15.28 3.90
N ALA A 230 -13.81 -14.43 4.56
CA ALA A 230 -13.60 -14.08 5.98
C ALA A 230 -13.69 -15.26 6.95
N ASP A 231 -14.30 -16.37 6.54
CA ASP A 231 -14.36 -17.62 7.30
C ASP A 231 -13.18 -18.58 7.02
N GLY A 232 -12.22 -18.16 6.17
CA GLY A 232 -11.08 -18.95 5.73
C GLY A 232 -11.39 -19.90 4.55
N THR A 233 -12.62 -19.91 4.03
CA THR A 233 -12.97 -20.76 2.89
C THR A 233 -12.30 -20.23 1.62
N ILE A 234 -11.58 -21.10 0.92
CA ILE A 234 -10.97 -20.79 -0.38
C ILE A 234 -11.91 -21.22 -1.50
N ILE A 235 -12.28 -20.25 -2.34
CA ILE A 235 -13.14 -20.46 -3.51
C ILE A 235 -12.35 -20.14 -4.78
N CYS A 236 -12.37 -21.08 -5.74
CA CYS A 236 -11.70 -20.90 -7.03
C CYS A 236 -12.69 -20.58 -8.15
N GLY A 237 -12.21 -19.83 -9.14
CA GLY A 237 -12.83 -19.62 -10.44
C GLY A 237 -11.92 -20.09 -11.56
N ARG A 238 -12.51 -20.61 -12.63
CA ARG A 238 -11.79 -21.01 -13.85
C ARG A 238 -12.41 -20.36 -15.07
N THR A 239 -11.61 -20.22 -16.11
CA THR A 239 -12.11 -19.76 -17.41
C THR A 239 -13.07 -20.79 -18.00
N SER A 240 -14.22 -20.34 -18.51
CA SER A 240 -15.17 -21.14 -19.29
C SER A 240 -15.40 -20.50 -20.67
N GLU A 241 -16.36 -21.01 -21.43
CA GLU A 241 -16.76 -20.40 -22.71
C GLU A 241 -17.40 -19.02 -22.52
N LEU A 242 -18.18 -18.85 -21.45
CA LEU A 242 -18.99 -17.65 -21.21
C LEU A 242 -18.37 -16.71 -20.16
N LEU A 243 -17.57 -17.23 -19.22
CA LEU A 243 -17.05 -16.48 -18.08
C LEU A 243 -15.52 -16.47 -18.04
N GLY A 244 -14.96 -15.31 -17.70
CA GLY A 244 -13.58 -15.21 -17.23
C GLY A 244 -13.41 -15.83 -15.84
N ALA A 245 -12.18 -16.21 -15.50
CA ALA A 245 -11.86 -16.82 -14.20
C ALA A 245 -12.26 -15.95 -13.00
N THR A 246 -12.02 -14.65 -13.06
CA THR A 246 -12.38 -13.70 -12.01
C THR A 246 -13.89 -13.60 -11.84
N SER A 247 -14.64 -13.49 -12.94
CA SER A 247 -16.10 -13.45 -12.90
C SER A 247 -16.69 -14.73 -12.31
N ALA A 248 -16.15 -15.89 -12.69
CA ALA A 248 -16.55 -17.18 -12.12
C ALA A 248 -16.23 -17.26 -10.61
N MET A 249 -15.05 -16.81 -10.19
CA MET A 249 -14.65 -16.76 -8.78
C MET A 249 -15.61 -15.91 -7.96
N ILE A 250 -15.99 -14.72 -8.46
CA ILE A 250 -16.95 -13.83 -7.79
C ILE A 250 -18.30 -14.54 -7.64
N LEU A 251 -18.85 -15.13 -8.69
CA LEU A 251 -20.15 -15.83 -8.60
C LEU A 251 -20.10 -17.00 -7.62
N ASN A 252 -19.03 -17.80 -7.65
CA ASN A 252 -18.86 -18.94 -6.74
C ASN A 252 -18.77 -18.46 -5.28
N ALA A 253 -18.03 -17.37 -5.01
CA ALA A 253 -17.92 -16.79 -3.68
C ALA A 253 -19.28 -16.29 -3.18
N LEU A 254 -20.05 -15.59 -4.03
CA LEU A 254 -21.38 -15.10 -3.66
C LEU A 254 -22.38 -16.24 -3.41
N LYS A 255 -22.29 -17.34 -4.18
CA LYS A 255 -23.11 -18.54 -3.93
C LYS A 255 -22.80 -19.13 -2.57
N HIS A 256 -21.51 -19.29 -2.25
CA HIS A 256 -21.07 -19.82 -0.96
C HIS A 256 -21.59 -18.96 0.21
N LEU A 257 -21.35 -17.65 0.16
CA LEU A 257 -21.79 -16.70 1.19
C LEU A 257 -23.31 -16.65 1.36
N ALA A 258 -24.07 -16.88 0.29
CA ALA A 258 -25.52 -16.90 0.31
C ALA A 258 -26.12 -18.28 0.64
N GLY A 259 -25.29 -19.32 0.87
CA GLY A 259 -25.73 -20.69 1.10
C GLY A 259 -26.45 -21.31 -0.12
N ILE A 260 -26.08 -20.88 -1.33
CA ILE A 260 -26.68 -21.34 -2.59
C ILE A 260 -25.87 -22.55 -3.11
N PRO A 261 -26.52 -23.68 -3.45
CA PRO A 261 -25.83 -24.85 -3.99
C PRO A 261 -25.06 -24.56 -5.28
N ASP A 262 -23.96 -25.29 -5.48
CA ASP A 262 -23.05 -25.01 -6.62
C ASP A 262 -23.66 -25.35 -8.00
N ASN A 263 -24.69 -26.19 -8.07
CA ASN A 263 -25.37 -26.49 -9.32
C ASN A 263 -26.41 -25.43 -9.74
N VAL A 264 -26.62 -24.37 -8.94
CA VAL A 264 -27.59 -23.31 -9.25
C VAL A 264 -26.92 -22.22 -10.08
N ASP A 265 -27.47 -21.95 -11.26
CA ASP A 265 -27.06 -20.85 -12.12
C ASP A 265 -27.66 -19.53 -11.64
N LEU A 266 -26.81 -18.55 -11.30
CA LEU A 266 -27.24 -17.22 -10.85
C LEU A 266 -27.59 -16.26 -12.00
N ILE A 267 -27.08 -16.55 -13.20
CA ILE A 267 -27.27 -15.71 -14.37
C ILE A 267 -27.83 -16.58 -15.48
N SER A 268 -29.05 -16.27 -15.91
CA SER A 268 -29.72 -17.01 -16.97
C SER A 268 -28.96 -16.88 -18.29
N PRO A 269 -28.84 -17.97 -19.09
CA PRO A 269 -28.30 -17.91 -20.45
C PRO A 269 -28.98 -16.86 -21.34
N ILE A 270 -30.27 -16.61 -21.12
CA ILE A 270 -31.06 -15.59 -21.86
C ILE A 270 -30.50 -14.17 -21.66
N ILE A 271 -29.83 -13.91 -20.54
CA ILE A 271 -29.18 -12.62 -20.24
C ILE A 271 -27.73 -12.61 -20.74
N ILE A 272 -27.02 -13.74 -20.64
CA ILE A 272 -25.60 -13.86 -21.03
C ILE A 272 -25.45 -13.78 -22.55
N GLU A 273 -26.24 -14.55 -23.30
CA GLU A 273 -26.07 -14.71 -24.75
C GLU A 273 -26.15 -13.40 -25.53
N PRO A 274 -27.10 -12.47 -25.27
CA PRO A 274 -27.15 -11.19 -25.97
C PRO A 274 -25.89 -10.35 -25.75
N ILE A 275 -25.32 -10.38 -24.55
CA ILE A 275 -24.10 -9.63 -24.23
C ILE A 275 -22.91 -10.24 -24.98
N CYS A 276 -22.79 -11.57 -24.98
CA CYS A 276 -21.74 -12.26 -25.73
C CYS A 276 -21.85 -11.97 -27.24
N LYS A 277 -23.05 -12.04 -27.83
CA LYS A 277 -23.28 -11.73 -29.25
C LYS A 277 -22.96 -10.29 -29.59
N LEU A 278 -23.36 -9.33 -28.74
CA LEU A 278 -22.99 -7.92 -28.93
C LEU A 278 -21.47 -7.75 -29.04
N LYS A 279 -20.71 -8.41 -28.16
CA LYS A 279 -19.24 -8.34 -28.18
C LYS A 279 -18.66 -8.91 -29.48
N THR A 280 -19.11 -10.10 -29.88
CA THR A 280 -18.51 -10.80 -31.04
C THR A 280 -19.02 -10.32 -32.39
N GLU A 281 -20.33 -10.10 -32.53
CA GLU A 281 -20.98 -9.80 -33.80
C GLU A 281 -21.01 -8.29 -34.12
N ASN A 282 -21.10 -7.42 -33.11
CA ASN A 282 -21.23 -5.98 -33.32
C ASN A 282 -19.98 -5.17 -32.95
N LEU A 283 -19.30 -5.54 -31.85
CA LEU A 283 -18.10 -4.83 -31.38
C LEU A 283 -16.79 -5.41 -31.94
N GLY A 284 -16.86 -6.54 -32.65
CA GLY A 284 -15.71 -7.16 -33.31
C GLY A 284 -14.71 -7.83 -32.35
N ASN A 285 -15.11 -8.09 -31.09
CA ASN A 285 -14.27 -8.78 -30.13
C ASN A 285 -14.15 -10.26 -30.47
N THR A 286 -12.94 -10.81 -30.38
CA THR A 286 -12.71 -12.25 -30.58
C THR A 286 -13.03 -13.08 -29.33
N ASN A 287 -13.14 -12.44 -28.16
CA ASN A 287 -13.38 -13.09 -26.89
C ASN A 287 -14.83 -12.82 -26.44
N PRO A 288 -15.73 -13.83 -26.42
CA PRO A 288 -17.12 -13.65 -26.00
C PRO A 288 -17.28 -13.56 -24.48
N ARG A 289 -16.23 -13.86 -23.71
CA ARG A 289 -16.30 -13.99 -22.25
C ARG A 289 -16.69 -12.69 -21.57
N LEU A 290 -17.50 -12.80 -20.53
CA LEU A 290 -17.93 -11.69 -19.70
C LEU A 290 -16.85 -11.29 -18.69
N HIS A 291 -16.57 -10.00 -18.64
CA HIS A 291 -15.78 -9.38 -17.58
C HIS A 291 -16.60 -9.25 -16.29
N SER A 292 -15.91 -8.95 -15.19
CA SER A 292 -16.51 -8.92 -13.85
C SER A 292 -17.63 -7.88 -13.73
N ASP A 293 -17.52 -6.74 -14.42
CA ASP A 293 -18.54 -5.70 -14.44
C ASP A 293 -19.81 -6.13 -15.19
N GLU A 294 -19.65 -6.71 -16.38
CA GLU A 294 -20.74 -7.25 -17.19
C GLU A 294 -21.49 -8.34 -16.42
N VAL A 295 -20.77 -9.21 -15.70
CA VAL A 295 -21.36 -10.24 -14.83
C VAL A 295 -22.15 -9.64 -13.67
N LEU A 296 -21.64 -8.59 -13.01
CA LEU A 296 -22.35 -7.94 -11.91
C LEU A 296 -23.60 -7.18 -12.38
N ILE A 297 -23.57 -6.61 -13.60
CA ILE A 297 -24.74 -6.02 -14.25
C ILE A 297 -25.78 -7.11 -14.54
N ALA A 298 -25.37 -8.21 -15.17
CA ALA A 298 -26.25 -9.33 -15.48
C ALA A 298 -26.87 -9.94 -14.20
N LEU A 299 -26.07 -10.16 -13.15
CA LEU A 299 -26.55 -10.61 -11.83
C LEU A 299 -27.58 -9.62 -11.25
N SER A 300 -27.36 -8.33 -11.42
CA SER A 300 -28.30 -7.30 -10.96
C SER A 300 -29.63 -7.32 -11.69
N ILE A 301 -29.64 -7.66 -12.97
CA ILE A 301 -30.87 -7.83 -13.76
C ILE A 301 -31.59 -9.11 -13.31
N CYS A 302 -30.87 -10.23 -13.18
CA CYS A 302 -31.46 -11.49 -12.72
C CYS A 302 -32.05 -11.39 -11.31
N ALA A 303 -31.46 -10.57 -10.42
CA ALA A 303 -31.96 -10.34 -9.07
C ALA A 303 -33.38 -9.70 -9.00
N LEU A 304 -33.92 -9.19 -10.12
CA LEU A 304 -35.29 -8.68 -10.18
C LEU A 304 -36.34 -9.80 -10.16
N THR A 305 -36.01 -10.97 -10.70
CA THR A 305 -36.94 -12.08 -10.90
C THR A 305 -36.49 -13.38 -10.25
N ASP A 306 -35.21 -13.50 -9.88
CA ASP A 306 -34.62 -14.69 -9.24
C ASP A 306 -34.18 -14.39 -7.79
N LEU A 307 -34.74 -15.17 -6.85
CA LEU A 307 -34.45 -15.04 -5.42
C LEU A 307 -32.99 -15.40 -5.07
N ASN A 308 -32.40 -16.38 -5.73
CA ASN A 308 -31.01 -16.80 -5.52
C ASN A 308 -30.05 -15.71 -6.03
N ALA A 309 -30.30 -15.15 -7.21
CA ALA A 309 -29.51 -14.02 -7.73
C ALA A 309 -29.57 -12.82 -6.79
N ARG A 310 -30.74 -12.52 -6.23
CA ARG A 310 -30.91 -11.45 -5.22
C ARG A 310 -30.11 -11.71 -3.95
N LYS A 311 -30.22 -12.91 -3.37
CA LYS A 311 -29.44 -13.30 -2.19
C LYS A 311 -27.93 -13.21 -2.44
N ALA A 312 -27.46 -13.69 -3.59
CA ALA A 312 -26.05 -13.60 -3.97
C ALA A 312 -25.58 -12.15 -4.08
N LYS A 313 -26.37 -11.27 -4.73
CA LYS A 313 -26.04 -9.84 -4.85
C LYS A 313 -25.92 -9.15 -3.50
N GLU A 314 -26.76 -9.48 -2.52
CA GLU A 314 -26.71 -8.92 -1.16
C GLU A 314 -25.40 -9.25 -0.41
N GLN A 315 -24.67 -10.29 -0.85
CA GLN A 315 -23.38 -10.69 -0.25
C GLN A 315 -22.17 -9.91 -0.79
N LEU A 316 -22.32 -9.05 -1.81
CA LEU A 316 -21.18 -8.34 -2.42
C LEU A 316 -20.32 -7.58 -1.41
N ARG A 317 -20.94 -6.98 -0.39
CA ARG A 317 -20.23 -6.25 0.68
C ARG A 317 -19.31 -7.14 1.53
N ASN A 318 -19.58 -8.44 1.58
CA ASN A 318 -18.81 -9.40 2.38
C ASN A 318 -17.54 -9.86 1.65
N LEU A 319 -17.30 -9.37 0.42
CA LEU A 319 -16.03 -9.57 -0.29
C LEU A 319 -14.96 -8.53 0.12
N ALA A 320 -15.35 -7.44 0.77
CA ALA A 320 -14.41 -6.43 1.23
C ALA A 320 -13.46 -7.01 2.29
N GLY A 321 -12.16 -6.76 2.12
CA GLY A 321 -11.10 -7.31 2.97
C GLY A 321 -10.69 -8.74 2.64
N CYS A 322 -11.38 -9.43 1.72
CA CYS A 322 -10.98 -10.77 1.30
C CYS A 322 -9.70 -10.72 0.46
N GLU A 323 -8.90 -11.77 0.57
CA GLU A 323 -7.65 -11.92 -0.17
C GLU A 323 -7.90 -12.70 -1.45
N ALA A 324 -7.38 -12.22 -2.59
CA ALA A 324 -7.50 -12.91 -3.87
C ALA A 324 -6.17 -13.00 -4.62
N HIS A 325 -6.08 -14.01 -5.48
CA HIS A 325 -4.96 -14.20 -6.39
C HIS A 325 -5.45 -14.66 -7.77
N THR A 326 -4.79 -14.20 -8.83
CA THR A 326 -5.06 -14.65 -10.21
C THR A 326 -3.81 -15.14 -10.89
N SER A 327 -3.93 -16.24 -11.63
CA SER A 327 -2.81 -16.87 -12.34
C SER A 327 -2.32 -16.08 -13.56
N VAL A 328 -2.91 -14.90 -13.82
CA VAL A 328 -2.56 -13.97 -14.90
C VAL A 328 -2.77 -12.53 -14.43
N ILE A 329 -2.10 -11.59 -15.10
CA ILE A 329 -2.35 -10.15 -15.01
C ILE A 329 -3.75 -9.86 -15.56
N LEU A 330 -4.60 -9.25 -14.74
CA LEU A 330 -5.97 -8.90 -15.10
C LEU A 330 -6.08 -7.63 -15.96
N SER A 331 -7.21 -7.54 -16.66
CA SER A 331 -7.64 -6.33 -17.36
C SER A 331 -7.87 -5.17 -16.36
N GLN A 332 -7.81 -3.94 -16.85
CA GLN A 332 -8.11 -2.76 -16.01
C GLN A 332 -9.55 -2.78 -15.48
N VAL A 333 -10.49 -3.33 -16.26
CA VAL A 333 -11.89 -3.47 -15.89
C VAL A 333 -12.03 -4.38 -14.67
N ASP A 334 -11.48 -5.61 -14.75
CA ASP A 334 -11.57 -6.58 -13.66
C ASP A 334 -10.84 -6.12 -12.39
N MET A 335 -9.64 -5.53 -12.54
CA MET A 335 -8.92 -4.91 -11.41
C MET A 335 -9.73 -3.78 -10.77
N GLY A 336 -10.39 -2.96 -11.59
CA GLY A 336 -11.22 -1.85 -11.12
C GLY A 336 -12.45 -2.33 -10.33
N VAL A 337 -13.09 -3.42 -10.76
CA VAL A 337 -14.22 -4.03 -10.06
C VAL A 337 -13.79 -4.59 -8.71
N LEU A 338 -12.74 -5.43 -8.66
CA LEU A 338 -12.26 -6.01 -7.40
C LEU A 338 -11.82 -4.93 -6.40
N ARG A 339 -11.16 -3.86 -6.88
CA ARG A 339 -10.81 -2.71 -6.04
C ARG A 339 -12.04 -2.02 -5.46
N LYS A 340 -13.09 -1.79 -6.25
CA LYS A 340 -14.35 -1.19 -5.78
C LYS A 340 -15.08 -2.09 -4.77
N LEU A 341 -14.93 -3.40 -4.89
CA LEU A 341 -15.44 -4.38 -3.92
C LEU A 341 -14.56 -4.50 -2.66
N GLY A 342 -13.41 -3.84 -2.62
CA GLY A 342 -12.49 -3.89 -1.48
C GLY A 342 -11.71 -5.20 -1.35
N VAL A 343 -11.55 -5.95 -2.45
CA VAL A 343 -10.79 -7.21 -2.47
C VAL A 343 -9.30 -6.93 -2.66
N ASN A 344 -8.46 -7.56 -1.83
CA ASN A 344 -7.01 -7.44 -1.89
C ASN A 344 -6.43 -8.41 -2.94
N LEU A 345 -6.16 -7.88 -4.13
CA LEU A 345 -5.75 -8.66 -5.30
C LEU A 345 -4.22 -8.74 -5.45
N THR A 346 -3.74 -9.95 -5.77
CA THR A 346 -2.40 -10.23 -6.31
C THR A 346 -2.51 -11.00 -7.63
N CYS A 347 -1.49 -10.92 -8.48
CA CYS A 347 -1.49 -11.61 -9.77
C CYS A 347 -0.12 -12.24 -10.04
N GLU A 348 -0.10 -13.39 -10.72
CA GLU A 348 1.11 -13.88 -11.38
C GLU A 348 1.54 -12.90 -12.50
N PRO A 349 2.85 -12.68 -12.73
CA PRO A 349 3.39 -11.75 -13.72
C PRO A 349 3.32 -12.31 -15.16
N VAL A 350 2.18 -12.90 -15.52
CA VAL A 350 1.93 -13.58 -16.80
C VAL A 350 0.71 -12.96 -17.48
N TYR A 351 0.82 -12.56 -18.74
CA TYR A 351 -0.34 -12.11 -19.51
C TYR A 351 -1.15 -13.30 -20.03
N GLN A 352 -2.48 -13.16 -20.05
CA GLN A 352 -3.38 -14.16 -20.62
C GLN A 352 -3.13 -14.42 -22.12
N THR A 353 -2.62 -13.43 -22.86
CA THR A 353 -2.33 -13.57 -24.29
C THR A 353 -0.88 -13.20 -24.59
N LYS A 354 -0.33 -13.71 -25.69
CA LYS A 354 1.01 -13.33 -26.19
C LYS A 354 1.08 -11.87 -26.68
N LYS A 355 -0.05 -11.13 -26.70
CA LYS A 355 -0.07 -9.71 -27.04
C LYS A 355 0.24 -8.90 -25.78
N LEU A 356 1.18 -7.97 -25.89
CA LEU A 356 1.62 -7.09 -24.79
C LEU A 356 0.52 -6.19 -24.22
N TYR A 357 -0.62 -6.08 -24.91
CA TYR A 357 -1.75 -5.23 -24.54
C TYR A 357 -3.05 -6.03 -24.54
N HIS A 358 -3.88 -5.80 -23.52
CA HIS A 358 -5.31 -6.08 -23.62
C HIS A 358 -5.86 -5.08 -24.64
N ALA A 359 -6.39 -5.56 -25.77
CA ALA A 359 -7.11 -4.69 -26.68
C ALA A 359 -8.32 -4.10 -25.94
N ASN A 360 -8.47 -2.77 -26.02
CA ASN A 360 -9.59 -2.04 -25.43
C ASN A 360 -10.93 -2.58 -25.92
#